data_AF-A0A931VC47-F1
#
_entry.id   AF-A0A931VC47-F1
#
_cell.length_a   1.000
_cell.length_b   1.000
_cell.length_c   1.000
_cell.angle_alpha   90.00
_cell.angle_beta   90.00
_cell.angle_gamma   90.00
#
_symmetry.space_group_name_H-M   'P 1'
#
loop_
_entity.id
_entity.type
_entity.pdbx_description
1 polymer ?
#
loop_
_entity_poly.entity_id
_entity_poly.type
_entity_poly.pdbx_seq_one_letter_code
_entity_poly.pdbx_strand_id
1 'polypeptide(L)' 'MLSLTLGRSLGGTGYAPAPADYDGDGKADPAVRSTTSNEWIVMFSTAGYTPMPLTISFE' A
#
# COMPACT_ATOMS: atom_id res chain seq x y z
N MET A 1 -28.80 -11.03 0.51
CA MET A 1 -27.39 -11.31 0.18
C MET A 1 -26.59 -10.09 0.60
N LEU A 2 -25.59 -10.23 1.47
CA LEU A 2 -24.73 -9.10 1.84
C LEU A 2 -23.75 -8.89 0.67
N SER A 3 -23.83 -7.75 -0.02
CA SER A 3 -22.82 -7.36 -1.00
C SER A 3 -21.75 -6.54 -0.28
N LEU A 4 -20.56 -7.12 -0.12
CA LEU A 4 -19.40 -6.41 0.41
C LEU A 4 -18.73 -5.66 -0.74
N THR A 5 -18.93 -4.34 -0.80
CA THR A 5 -18.18 -3.48 -1.73
C THR A 5 -16.83 -3.14 -1.09
N LEU A 6 -15.78 -3.86 -1.45
CA LEU A 6 -14.40 -3.51 -1.07
C LEU A 6 -13.95 -2.31 -1.91
N GLY A 7 -14.29 -1.09 -1.48
CA GLY A 7 -13.93 0.16 -2.17
C GLY A 7 -12.46 0.57 -2.06
N ARG A 8 -11.55 -0.36 -1.78
CA ARG A 8 -10.14 -0.04 -1.49
C ARG A 8 -9.22 -0.94 -2.32
N SER A 9 -8.95 -0.51 -3.56
CA SER A 9 -7.99 -1.16 -4.45
C SER A 9 -6.58 -0.70 -4.13
N LEU A 10 -5.70 -1.65 -3.78
CA LEU A 10 -4.26 -1.42 -3.65
C LEU A 10 -3.57 -1.99 -4.90
N GLY A 11 -3.02 -1.12 -5.74
CA GLY A 11 -2.34 -1.51 -6.98
C GLY A 11 -3.27 -1.76 -8.17
N GLY A 12 -2.80 -2.58 -9.11
CA GLY A 12 -3.42 -2.83 -10.42
C GLY A 12 -2.36 -3.14 -11.48
N THR A 13 -2.74 -3.17 -12.75
CA THR A 13 -1.76 -3.23 -13.86
C THR A 13 -0.76 -2.09 -13.73
N GLY A 14 0.54 -2.41 -13.74
CA GLY A 14 1.60 -1.42 -13.54
C GLY A 14 2.11 -1.29 -12.10
N TYR A 15 1.68 -2.17 -11.18
CA TYR A 15 2.17 -2.22 -9.81
C TYR A 15 2.69 -3.62 -9.44
N ALA A 16 3.80 -3.66 -8.70
CA ALA A 16 4.38 -4.88 -8.13
C ALA A 16 4.09 -4.94 -6.62
N PRO A 17 3.67 -6.10 -6.07
CA PRO A 17 3.45 -6.25 -4.63
C PRO A 17 4.78 -6.20 -3.86
N ALA A 18 4.78 -5.52 -2.72
CA ALA A 18 5.96 -5.38 -1.87
C ALA A 18 5.61 -5.38 -0.37
N PRO A 19 4.91 -6.42 0.15
CA PRO A 19 4.49 -6.47 1.54
C PRO A 19 5.69 -6.59 2.49
N ALA A 20 5.72 -5.77 3.53
CA ALA A 20 6.68 -5.81 4.64
C ALA A 20 6.12 -5.05 5.84
N ASP A 21 6.77 -5.13 7.00
CA ASP A 21 6.47 -4.29 8.16
C ASP A 21 7.19 -2.95 8.00
N TYR A 22 6.46 -1.90 7.60
CA TYR A 22 7.00 -0.56 7.37
C TYR A 22 6.75 0.40 8.54
N ASP A 23 5.83 0.08 9.44
CA ASP A 23 5.51 0.90 10.62
C ASP A 23 6.05 0.34 11.95
N GLY A 24 6.64 -0.85 11.93
CA GLY A 24 7.39 -1.46 13.03
C GLY A 24 6.53 -2.14 14.09
N ASP A 25 5.29 -2.52 13.75
CA ASP A 25 4.35 -3.13 14.69
C ASP A 25 4.41 -4.67 14.70
N GLY A 26 5.28 -5.26 13.88
CA GLY A 26 5.45 -6.71 13.74
C GLY A 26 4.43 -7.36 12.80
N LYS A 27 3.58 -6.59 12.11
CA LYS A 27 2.65 -7.07 11.08
C LYS A 27 3.09 -6.62 9.70
N ALA A 28 2.78 -7.43 8.69
CA ALA A 28 3.01 -7.04 7.31
C ALA A 28 1.96 -6.00 6.87
N ASP A 29 2.44 -4.89 6.32
CA ASP A 29 1.63 -3.88 5.65
C ASP A 29 1.45 -4.23 4.18
N PRO A 30 0.21 -4.18 3.67
CA PRO A 30 -0.04 -4.21 2.24
C PRO A 30 0.64 -3.02 1.55
N ALA A 31 1.52 -3.30 0.61
CA ALA A 31 2.21 -2.27 -0.17
C ALA A 31 2.39 -2.69 -1.64
N VAL A 32 2.44 -1.68 -2.51
CA VAL A 32 2.74 -1.82 -3.93
C VAL A 32 3.72 -0.76 -4.39
N ARG A 33 4.59 -1.13 -5.32
CA ARG A 33 5.50 -0.23 -6.02
C ARG A 33 5.08 -0.10 -7.47
N SER A 34 5.02 1.11 -7.99
CA SER A 34 4.84 1.32 -9.43
C SER A 34 5.98 0.66 -10.21
N THR A 35 5.67 -0.06 -11.29
CA THR A 35 6.68 -0.69 -12.14
C THR A 35 7.36 0.31 -13.07
N THR A 36 6.77 1.49 -13.26
CA THR A 36 7.23 2.52 -14.21
C THR A 36 7.68 3.81 -13.54
N SER A 37 7.27 4.07 -12.29
CA SER A 37 7.71 5.21 -11.47
C SER A 37 8.30 4.72 -10.15
N ASN A 38 9.06 5.56 -9.46
CA ASN A 38 9.57 5.26 -8.11
C ASN A 38 8.53 5.53 -7.00
N GLU A 39 7.25 5.42 -7.34
CA GLU A 39 6.16 5.68 -6.41
C GLU A 39 5.80 4.41 -5.62
N TRP A 40 5.54 4.61 -4.33
CA TRP A 40 5.14 3.58 -3.38
C TRP A 40 3.82 3.94 -2.72
N ILE A 41 2.94 2.95 -2.60
CA ILE A 41 1.69 3.04 -1.86
C ILE A 41 1.75 1.98 -0.77
N VAL A 42 1.64 2.42 0.49
CA VAL A 42 1.67 1.55 1.67
C VAL A 42 0.39 1.78 2.48
N MET A 43 -0.18 0.70 2.99
CA MET A 43 -1.32 0.71 3.89
C MET A 43 -0.87 0.25 5.27
N PHE A 44 -0.48 1.19 6.13
CA PHE A 44 0.02 0.88 7.47
C PHE A 44 -1.03 0.16 8.32
N SER A 45 -0.61 -0.92 8.95
CA SER A 45 -1.44 -1.74 9.83
C SER A 45 -1.86 -0.97 11.09
N THR A 46 -0.99 -0.08 11.60
CA THR A 46 -1.30 0.84 12.70
C THR A 46 -2.30 1.93 12.33
N ALA A 47 -2.41 2.27 11.04
CA ALA A 47 -3.33 3.29 10.51
C ALA A 47 -4.63 2.70 9.93
N GLY A 48 -4.97 1.46 10.30
CA GLY A 48 -6.18 0.79 9.85
C GLY A 48 -6.19 0.49 8.34
N TYR A 49 -5.00 0.25 7.77
CA TYR A 49 -4.78 -0.04 6.35
C TYR A 49 -5.29 1.07 5.40
N THR A 50 -5.18 2.34 5.81
CA THR A 50 -5.50 3.47 4.93
C THR A 50 -4.39 3.66 3.88
N PRO A 51 -4.71 3.72 2.57
CA PRO A 51 -3.69 3.93 1.54
C PRO A 51 -3.12 5.34 1.66
N MET A 52 -1.82 5.43 1.97
CA MET A 52 -1.08 6.68 1.95
C MET A 52 -0.10 6.65 0.76
N PRO A 53 -0.18 7.59 -0.20
CA PRO A 53 0.88 7.75 -1.19
C PRO A 53 2.12 8.30 -0.47
N LEU A 54 3.22 7.55 -0.53
CA LEU A 54 4.50 8.00 0.01
C LEU A 54 5.34 8.57 -1.13
N THR A 55 5.35 9.89 -1.27
CA THR A 55 6.30 10.60 -2.14
C THR A 55 7.56 10.88 -1.32
N ILE A 56 8.59 10.03 -1.45
CA ILE A 56 9.91 10.33 -0.90
C ILE A 56 10.64 11.22 -1.91
N SER A 57 10.74 12.51 -1.62
CA SER A 57 11.62 13.42 -2.35
C SER A 57 13.02 13.29 -1.75
N PHE A 58 13.99 12.80 -2.53
CA PHE A 58 15.41 12.92 -2.19
C PHE A 58 15.91 14.24 -2.78
N GLU A 59 16.61 15.05 -1.99
CA GLU A 59 17.45 16.14 -2.53
C GLU A 59 18.70 15.57 -3.22
#